data_AF-A0A7L4THQ5-F1
#
_entry.id   AF-A0A7L4THQ5-F1
#
_cell.length_a   1.000
_cell.length_b   1.000
_cell.length_c   1.000
_cell.angle_alpha   90.00
_cell.angle_beta   90.00
_cell.angle_gamma   90.00
#
_symmetry.space_group_name_H-M   'P 1'
#
loop_
_entity.id
_entity.type
_entity.pdbx_description
1 polymer ?
#
loop_
_entity_poly.entity_id
_entity_poly.type
_entity_poly.pdbx_seq_one_letter_code
_entity_poly.pdbx_strand_id
1 'polypeptide(L)'
;MNYSKESVWYSGDWKNRGNHDHIPYNGIKISTTANYAPSSLPSVQKLVSVAVEVIDYTYDILGVSSKIAPLKPGIWTDIPIPMNNETLPPELNSEFTIISIDNTGLGKLKLDVTTGGIFLNIKFRYGITGKKRDEIGYILKIEETVTV
;
A
#
# COMPACT_ATOMS: atom_id res chain seq x y z
N MET A 1 -22.81 12.31 -3.80
CA MET A 1 -21.71 11.69 -4.57
C MET A 1 -20.66 11.21 -3.60
N ASN A 2 -20.16 9.99 -3.75
CA ASN A 2 -19.01 9.52 -2.97
C ASN A 2 -17.76 10.17 -3.54
N TYR A 3 -17.04 10.93 -2.72
CA TYR A 3 -15.74 11.47 -3.11
C TYR A 3 -14.65 10.44 -2.82
N SER A 4 -13.67 10.34 -3.72
CA SER A 4 -12.48 9.51 -3.52
C SER A 4 -11.21 10.29 -3.88
N LYS A 5 -10.14 10.07 -3.12
CA LYS A 5 -8.83 10.68 -3.37
C LYS A 5 -7.77 9.60 -3.50
N GLU A 6 -6.99 9.67 -4.57
CA GLU A 6 -5.88 8.75 -4.81
C GLU A 6 -4.56 9.32 -4.28
N SER A 7 -3.69 8.44 -3.81
CA SER A 7 -2.32 8.79 -3.41
C SER A 7 -1.40 7.59 -3.63
N VAL A 8 -0.17 7.86 -4.06
CA VAL A 8 0.80 6.82 -4.44
C VAL A 8 2.11 7.06 -3.71
N TRP A 9 2.74 5.96 -3.30
CA TRP A 9 4.08 5.91 -2.74
C TRP A 9 4.93 4.88 -3.49
N TYR A 10 6.25 5.10 -3.53
CA TYR A 10 7.22 4.20 -4.16
C TYR A 10 8.42 3.95 -3.25
N SER A 11 8.95 2.73 -3.22
CA SER A 11 10.22 2.39 -2.55
C SER A 11 11.43 2.75 -3.43
N GLY A 12 12.58 3.19 -2.88
CA GLY A 12 13.79 3.51 -3.68
C GLY A 12 14.66 4.62 -3.08
N ASP A 13 15.83 4.90 -3.66
CA ASP A 13 16.91 5.72 -3.04
C ASP A 13 16.49 7.19 -2.74
N TRP A 14 16.28 7.49 -1.46
CA TRP A 14 15.68 8.72 -0.91
C TRP A 14 16.57 9.96 -0.90
N LYS A 15 17.43 10.16 -1.90
CA LYS A 15 18.41 11.23 -1.77
C LYS A 15 17.97 12.63 -2.11
N ASN A 16 16.83 12.94 -2.77
CA ASN A 16 16.47 14.38 -2.93
C ASN A 16 15.02 14.79 -3.29
N ARG A 17 14.06 13.92 -3.64
CA ARG A 17 12.66 14.36 -3.93
C ARG A 17 11.63 13.29 -3.54
N GLY A 18 10.72 13.65 -2.64
CA GLY A 18 9.81 12.73 -1.93
C GLY A 18 8.62 12.18 -2.70
N ASN A 19 8.58 12.30 -4.03
CA ASN A 19 7.63 11.56 -4.87
C ASN A 19 8.19 11.55 -6.29
N HIS A 20 8.39 10.38 -6.87
CA HIS A 20 8.81 10.23 -8.27
C HIS A 20 7.58 9.86 -9.10
N ASP A 21 7.48 10.39 -10.32
CA ASP A 21 6.39 10.08 -11.26
C ASP A 21 6.62 8.77 -12.03
N HIS A 22 7.53 7.91 -11.54
CA HIS A 22 8.02 6.73 -12.26
C HIS A 22 8.04 5.50 -11.38
N ILE A 23 7.74 4.36 -12.01
CA ILE A 23 7.80 3.03 -11.40
C ILE A 23 9.23 2.73 -10.96
N PRO A 24 9.45 2.26 -9.71
CA PRO A 24 10.78 1.95 -9.22
C PRO A 24 11.31 0.68 -9.88
N TYR A 25 12.57 0.71 -10.30
CA TYR A 25 13.26 -0.49 -10.76
C TYR A 25 13.56 -1.40 -9.57
N ASN A 26 13.05 -2.64 -9.57
CA ASN A 26 13.16 -3.60 -8.47
C ASN A 26 12.63 -3.07 -7.13
N GLY A 27 11.51 -2.34 -7.16
CA GLY A 27 10.90 -1.70 -6.00
C GLY A 27 9.42 -2.02 -5.81
N ILE A 28 8.81 -1.39 -4.82
CA ILE A 28 7.40 -1.48 -4.47
C ILE A 28 6.70 -0.17 -4.81
N LYS A 29 5.50 -0.26 -5.38
CA LYS A 29 4.54 0.84 -5.46
C LYS A 29 3.36 0.53 -4.55
N ILE A 30 2.89 1.52 -3.80
CA ILE A 30 1.68 1.42 -2.99
C ILE A 30 0.72 2.52 -3.44
N SER A 31 -0.41 2.12 -4.00
CA SER A 31 -1.51 3.01 -4.36
C SER A 31 -2.61 2.92 -3.30
N THR A 32 -3.20 4.06 -2.97
CA THR A 32 -4.30 4.17 -2.01
C THR A 32 -5.45 4.94 -2.61
N THR A 33 -6.68 4.50 -2.33
CA THR A 33 -7.90 5.21 -2.67
C THR A 33 -8.71 5.42 -1.38
N ALA A 34 -8.70 6.66 -0.90
CA ALA A 34 -9.46 7.07 0.28
C ALA A 34 -10.93 7.27 -0.09
N ASN A 35 -11.84 6.62 0.64
CA ASN A 35 -13.29 6.69 0.43
C ASN A 35 -13.94 7.51 1.54
N TYR A 36 -14.75 8.49 1.17
CA TYR A 36 -15.41 9.40 2.12
C TYR A 36 -16.93 9.21 2.13
N ALA A 37 -17.53 9.34 3.32
CA ALA A 37 -18.97 9.23 3.50
C ALA A 37 -19.68 10.48 2.99
N PRO A 38 -20.82 10.34 2.28
CA PRO A 38 -21.69 11.47 1.98
C PRO A 38 -22.11 12.18 3.27
N SER A 39 -22.08 13.50 3.27
CA SER A 39 -22.60 14.32 4.37
C SER A 39 -23.93 14.96 3.98
N SER A 40 -24.85 15.04 4.94
CA SER A 40 -26.16 15.69 4.78
C SER A 40 -26.11 17.21 4.94
N LEU A 41 -24.99 17.75 5.42
CA LEU A 41 -24.70 19.18 5.53
C LEU A 41 -23.62 19.54 4.52
N PRO A 42 -23.66 20.73 3.87
CA PRO A 42 -22.81 21.00 2.75
C PRO A 42 -21.34 21.04 3.18
N SER A 43 -20.51 20.55 2.26
CA SER A 43 -19.07 20.69 2.14
C SER A 43 -18.16 19.66 2.82
N VAL A 44 -18.35 19.20 4.06
CA VAL A 44 -17.34 18.30 4.70
C VAL A 44 -17.73 16.82 4.67
N GLN A 45 -16.96 15.99 3.97
CA GLN A 45 -17.07 14.51 4.00
C GLN A 45 -15.96 13.90 4.87
N LYS A 46 -16.26 12.82 5.60
CA LYS A 46 -15.32 12.11 6.51
C LYS A 46 -14.82 10.80 5.92
N LEU A 47 -13.55 10.46 6.17
CA LEU A 47 -12.94 9.21 5.74
C LEU A 47 -13.67 7.99 6.34
N VAL A 48 -13.95 7.00 5.50
CA VAL A 48 -14.59 5.72 5.88
C VAL A 48 -13.61 4.57 5.81
N SER A 49 -12.86 4.48 4.72
CA SER A 49 -11.91 3.40 4.47
C SER A 49 -10.88 3.83 3.43
N VAL A 50 -9.79 3.05 3.35
CA VAL A 50 -8.76 3.24 2.33
C VAL A 50 -8.56 1.91 1.60
N ALA A 51 -8.89 1.85 0.32
CA ALA A 51 -8.48 0.71 -0.52
C ALA A 51 -6.99 0.83 -0.82
N VAL A 52 -6.26 -0.29 -0.79
CA VAL A 52 -4.81 -0.31 -1.01
C VAL A 52 -4.46 -1.37 -2.05
N GLU A 53 -3.60 -1.00 -2.99
CA GLU A 53 -2.96 -1.90 -3.93
C GLU A 53 -1.45 -1.78 -3.77
N VAL A 54 -0.78 -2.92 -3.63
CA VAL A 54 0.67 -3.02 -3.51
C VAL A 54 1.20 -3.76 -4.72
N ILE A 55 2.13 -3.15 -5.46
CA ILE A 55 2.71 -3.72 -6.67
C ILE A 55 4.20 -3.93 -6.43
N ASP A 56 4.64 -5.17 -6.62
CA ASP A 56 6.03 -5.58 -6.48
C ASP A 56 6.70 -5.71 -7.86
N TYR A 57 7.71 -4.89 -8.11
CA TYR A 57 8.50 -4.86 -9.35
C TYR A 57 9.85 -5.57 -9.21
N THR A 58 10.04 -6.39 -8.17
CA THR A 58 11.34 -7.03 -7.89
C THR A 58 11.82 -7.95 -9.02
N TYR A 59 10.91 -8.77 -9.57
CA TYR A 59 11.23 -9.74 -10.61
C TYR A 59 10.51 -9.48 -11.95
N ASP A 60 9.41 -8.73 -11.93
CA ASP A 60 8.62 -8.39 -13.12
C ASP A 60 8.59 -6.87 -13.35
N ILE A 61 8.92 -6.44 -14.57
CA ILE A 61 8.86 -5.04 -15.00
C ILE A 61 7.43 -4.51 -15.08
N LEU A 62 6.44 -5.38 -15.34
CA LEU A 62 5.02 -5.03 -15.31
C LEU A 62 4.46 -4.99 -13.88
N GLY A 63 5.15 -5.68 -12.97
CA GLY A 63 4.88 -5.70 -11.54
C GLY A 63 3.75 -6.66 -11.15
N VAL A 64 3.91 -7.27 -9.98
CA VAL A 64 2.94 -8.21 -9.43
C VAL A 64 2.04 -7.50 -8.42
N SER A 65 0.75 -7.37 -8.75
CA SER A 65 -0.23 -6.63 -7.94
C SER A 65 -0.90 -7.50 -6.87
N SER A 66 -0.94 -6.98 -5.64
CA SER A 66 -1.69 -7.48 -4.49
C SER A 66 -2.71 -6.44 -4.03
N LYS A 67 -3.99 -6.78 -4.09
CA LYS A 67 -5.09 -5.91 -3.65
C LYS A 67 -5.51 -6.28 -2.24
N ILE A 68 -5.57 -5.28 -1.37
CA ILE A 68 -5.99 -5.46 0.03
C ILE A 68 -7.42 -4.95 0.19
N ALA A 69 -8.20 -5.68 0.99
CA ALA A 69 -9.53 -5.23 1.39
C ALA A 69 -9.45 -3.83 2.04
N PRO A 70 -10.46 -2.96 1.86
CA PRO A 70 -10.40 -1.60 2.37
C PRO A 70 -10.05 -1.55 3.86
N LEU A 71 -8.99 -0.83 4.17
CA LEU A 71 -8.47 -0.70 5.52
C LEU A 71 -9.39 0.17 6.37
N LYS A 72 -9.55 -0.26 7.62
CA LYS A 72 -10.11 0.54 8.70
C LYS A 72 -8.99 0.97 9.64
N PRO A 73 -9.13 2.11 10.34
CA PRO A 73 -8.18 2.55 11.33
C PRO A 73 -7.85 1.51 12.40
N GLY A 74 -6.57 1.40 12.77
CA GLY A 74 -6.08 0.73 13.98
C GLY A 74 -5.70 -0.74 13.85
N ILE A 75 -5.94 -1.39 12.71
CA ILE A 75 -5.68 -2.84 12.54
C ILE A 75 -4.52 -3.06 11.56
N TRP A 76 -3.56 -3.90 11.95
CA TRP A 76 -2.56 -4.43 11.02
C TRP A 76 -3.18 -5.51 10.15
N THR A 77 -3.12 -5.31 8.84
CA THR A 77 -3.65 -6.21 7.82
C THR A 77 -2.48 -6.79 7.02
N ASP A 78 -2.55 -8.08 6.74
CA ASP A 78 -1.57 -8.77 5.90
C ASP A 78 -1.71 -8.36 4.43
N ILE A 79 -0.56 -8.26 3.76
CA ILE A 79 -0.47 -8.13 2.30
C ILE A 79 -0.53 -9.56 1.74
N PRO A 80 -1.64 -9.97 1.11
CA PRO A 80 -1.75 -11.32 0.58
C PRO A 80 -0.78 -11.53 -0.59
N ILE A 81 -0.30 -12.75 -0.76
CA ILE A 81 0.42 -13.16 -1.95
C ILE A 81 -0.62 -13.37 -3.06
N PRO A 82 -0.52 -12.68 -4.21
CA PRO A 82 -1.47 -12.83 -5.29
C PRO A 82 -1.31 -14.18 -5.99
N MET A 83 -2.39 -14.68 -6.59
CA MET A 83 -2.35 -15.89 -7.42
C MET A 83 -1.80 -15.58 -8.81
N ASN A 84 -1.01 -16.50 -9.36
CA ASN A 84 -0.62 -16.54 -10.75
C ASN A 84 -1.65 -17.36 -11.54
N ASN A 85 -2.51 -16.66 -12.29
CA ASN A 85 -3.55 -17.28 -13.11
C ASN A 85 -3.07 -17.79 -14.48
N GLU A 86 -1.79 -17.61 -14.82
CA GLU A 86 -1.20 -18.16 -16.05
C GLU A 86 -0.87 -19.66 -15.89
N THR A 87 -0.89 -20.16 -14.66
CA THR A 87 -0.71 -21.57 -14.31
C THR A 87 -2.04 -22.29 -14.12
N LEU A 88 -2.09 -23.59 -14.46
CA LEU A 88 -3.26 -24.45 -14.30
C LEU A 88 -2.87 -25.72 -13.51
N PRO A 89 -3.29 -25.87 -12.24
CA PRO A 89 -4.14 -24.94 -11.47
C PRO A 89 -3.42 -23.62 -11.12
N PRO A 90 -4.16 -22.54 -10.76
CA PRO A 90 -3.55 -21.30 -10.27
C PRO A 90 -2.74 -21.55 -8.99
N GLU A 91 -1.52 -21.03 -8.96
CA GLU A 91 -0.61 -21.12 -7.82
C GLU A 91 -0.29 -19.74 -7.24
N LEU A 92 0.36 -19.68 -6.07
CA LEU A 92 0.85 -18.41 -5.53
C LEU A 92 1.94 -17.83 -6.45
N ASN A 93 1.90 -16.52 -6.68
CA ASN A 93 2.87 -15.87 -7.54
C ASN A 93 4.25 -15.80 -6.84
N SER A 94 5.21 -16.60 -7.32
CA SER A 94 6.58 -16.68 -6.80
C SER A 94 7.43 -15.43 -7.05
N GLU A 95 6.99 -14.54 -7.94
CA GLU A 95 7.64 -13.26 -8.23
C GLU A 95 7.24 -12.16 -7.24
N PHE A 96 6.20 -12.40 -6.42
CA PHE A 96 5.84 -11.51 -5.33
C PHE A 96 6.74 -11.78 -4.11
N THR A 97 7.53 -10.77 -3.72
CA THR A 97 8.62 -10.93 -2.74
C THR A 97 8.34 -10.34 -1.38
N ILE A 98 7.22 -9.62 -1.23
CA ILE A 98 6.85 -8.96 0.01
C ILE A 98 6.54 -10.00 1.09
N ILE A 99 7.29 -9.94 2.19
CA ILE A 99 7.16 -10.80 3.36
C ILE A 99 7.31 -9.97 4.64
N SER A 100 7.08 -10.59 5.80
CA SER A 100 7.36 -9.98 7.10
C SER A 100 8.88 -9.75 7.28
N ILE A 101 9.24 -8.70 8.01
CA ILE A 101 10.64 -8.35 8.30
C ILE A 101 11.39 -9.42 9.13
N ASP A 102 10.66 -10.24 9.90
CA ASP A 102 11.19 -11.38 10.65
C ASP A 102 11.25 -12.67 9.82
N ASN A 103 10.82 -12.64 8.56
CA ASN A 103 10.69 -13.77 7.65
C ASN A 103 9.73 -14.89 8.13
N THR A 104 8.83 -14.62 9.09
CA THR A 104 7.91 -15.65 9.61
C THR A 104 6.49 -15.56 9.06
N GLY A 105 6.24 -14.69 8.08
CA GLY A 105 4.90 -14.50 7.53
C GLY A 105 4.82 -13.41 6.46
N LEU A 106 3.63 -12.83 6.33
CA LEU A 106 3.32 -11.81 5.33
C LEU A 106 3.73 -10.41 5.78
N GLY A 107 4.03 -9.55 4.79
CA GLY A 107 4.19 -8.12 5.03
C GLY A 107 2.87 -7.52 5.53
N LYS A 108 2.95 -6.41 6.28
CA LYS A 108 1.77 -5.82 6.93
C LYS A 108 1.66 -4.32 6.66
N LEU A 109 0.42 -3.85 6.72
CA LEU A 109 0.05 -2.44 6.60
C LEU A 109 -1.07 -2.10 7.59
N LYS A 110 -1.12 -0.85 8.05
CA LYS A 110 -2.12 -0.37 9.00
C LYS A 110 -2.45 1.08 8.66
N LEU A 111 -3.74 1.41 8.67
CA LEU A 111 -4.18 2.80 8.73
C LEU A 111 -4.10 3.27 10.18
N ASP A 112 -3.12 4.10 10.52
CA ASP A 112 -2.84 4.52 11.88
C ASP A 112 -3.37 5.93 12.13
N VAL A 113 -4.05 6.13 13.26
CA VAL A 113 -4.58 7.44 13.66
C VAL A 113 -3.69 8.00 14.76
N THR A 114 -3.10 9.15 14.50
CA THR A 114 -2.20 9.84 15.41
C THR A 114 -2.70 11.26 15.64
N THR A 115 -2.08 12.00 16.57
CA THR A 115 -2.34 13.43 16.75
C THR A 115 -1.97 14.26 15.51
N GLY A 116 -1.09 13.76 14.64
CA GLY A 116 -0.68 14.43 13.40
C GLY A 116 -1.58 14.14 12.18
N GLY A 117 -2.57 13.25 12.35
CA GLY A 117 -3.50 12.81 11.30
C GLY A 117 -3.50 11.30 11.10
N ILE A 118 -4.10 10.89 9.98
CA ILE A 118 -4.25 9.48 9.59
C ILE A 118 -3.13 9.14 8.60
N PHE A 119 -2.37 8.08 8.88
CA PHE A 119 -1.22 7.68 8.06
C PHE A 119 -1.28 6.21 7.67
N LEU A 120 -0.85 5.88 6.46
CA LEU A 120 -0.54 4.51 6.10
C LEU A 120 0.81 4.13 6.70
N ASN A 121 0.79 3.21 7.65
CA ASN A 121 1.96 2.62 8.29
C ASN A 121 2.25 1.26 7.65
N ILE A 122 3.51 1.01 7.30
CA ILE A 122 3.95 -0.23 6.66
C ILE A 122 5.00 -0.94 7.49
N LYS A 123 5.04 -2.27 7.35
CA LYS A 123 6.05 -3.13 7.96
C LYS A 123 6.23 -4.37 7.09
N PHE A 124 7.18 -4.35 6.18
CA PHE A 124 7.50 -5.50 5.35
C PHE A 124 8.94 -5.49 4.86
N ARG A 125 9.36 -6.61 4.30
CA ARG A 125 10.62 -6.81 3.60
C ARG A 125 10.31 -7.24 2.17
N TYR A 126 11.13 -6.80 1.21
CA TYR A 126 11.00 -7.19 -0.20
C TYR A 126 12.37 -7.32 -0.87
N GLY A 127 12.42 -7.82 -2.09
CA GLY A 127 13.63 -7.88 -2.91
C GLY A 127 14.25 -9.27 -3.04
N ILE A 128 15.27 -9.34 -3.90
CA ILE A 128 15.98 -10.56 -4.27
C ILE A 128 16.76 -11.13 -3.07
N THR A 129 16.88 -12.46 -2.99
CA THR A 129 17.74 -13.16 -2.02
C THR A 129 19.13 -12.53 -1.95
N GLY A 130 19.58 -12.18 -0.73
CA GLY A 130 20.86 -11.51 -0.49
C GLY A 130 20.87 -9.99 -0.73
N LYS A 131 19.79 -9.40 -1.26
CA LYS A 131 19.63 -7.96 -1.50
C LYS A 131 18.27 -7.42 -1.01
N LYS A 132 17.71 -8.05 0.03
CA LYS A 132 16.42 -7.66 0.59
C LYS A 132 16.49 -6.30 1.28
N ARG A 133 15.37 -5.57 1.26
CA ARG A 133 15.19 -4.26 1.90
C ARG A 133 14.02 -4.31 2.86
N ASP A 134 14.16 -3.63 3.99
CA ASP A 134 13.11 -3.47 4.99
C ASP A 134 12.46 -2.10 4.83
N GLU A 135 11.13 -2.07 4.81
CA GLU A 135 10.33 -0.87 4.77
C GLU A 135 9.45 -0.83 6.02
N ILE A 136 9.71 0.16 6.88
CA ILE A 136 9.04 0.31 8.18
C ILE A 136 8.74 1.78 8.42
N GLY A 137 7.47 2.09 8.68
CA GLY A 137 7.06 3.42 9.11
C GLY A 137 5.91 4.02 8.31
N TYR A 138 5.70 5.31 8.49
CA TYR A 138 4.60 6.06 7.85
C TYR A 138 5.01 6.54 6.47
N ILE A 139 4.23 6.20 5.44
CA ILE A 139 4.56 6.50 4.03
C ILE A 139 3.60 7.47 3.34
N LEU A 140 2.35 7.54 3.78
CA LEU A 140 1.32 8.40 3.18
C LEU A 140 0.43 8.99 4.27
N LYS A 141 0.16 10.29 4.18
CA LYS A 141 -0.89 10.94 4.97
C LYS A 141 -2.20 10.89 4.20
N ILE A 142 -3.26 10.46 4.87
CA ILE A 142 -4.62 10.43 4.33
C ILE A 142 -5.42 11.54 5.02
N GLU A 143 -6.14 12.33 4.22
CA GLU A 143 -7.01 13.37 4.76
C GLU A 143 -8.14 12.72 5.57
N GLU A 144 -8.36 13.20 6.79
CA GLU A 144 -9.49 12.75 7.60
C GLU A 144 -10.81 13.28 7.04
N THR A 145 -10.76 14.49 6.49
CA THR A 145 -11.91 15.19 5.94
C THR A 145 -11.57 15.87 4.64
N VAL A 146 -12.55 15.95 3.74
CA VAL A 146 -12.42 16.68 2.47
C VAL A 146 -13.59 17.62 2.28
N THR A 147 -13.30 18.77 1.68
CA THR A 147 -14.31 19.74 1.27
C THR A 147 -14.72 19.47 -0.17
N VAL A 148 -16.00 19.18 -0.41
CA VAL A 148 -16.57 18.80 -1.73
C VAL A 148 -17.65 19.78 -2.15
#